data_AF-A0A183K5Y5-F1
#
_entry.id   AF-A0A183K5Y5-F1
#
_cell.length_a   1.000
_cell.length_b   1.000
_cell.length_c   1.000
_cell.angle_alpha   90.00
_cell.angle_beta   90.00
_cell.angle_gamma   90.00
#
_symmetry.space_group_name_H-M   'P 1'
#
loop_
_entity.id
_entity.type
_entity.pdbx_description
1 polymer ?
#
loop_
_entity_poly.entity_id
_entity_poly.type
_entity_poly.pdbx_seq_one_letter_code
_entity_poly.pdbx_strand_id
1 'polypeptide(L)'
;MGHKKHHHKEWITVDTLDKIQERRNKKAAINTTRTRAEKAKARAVYTEVNKQVKRSIRIDKRKYVEDLATTEEKAPREGNIRELYDITKKLSGNHRKPERPLKRKEGKVITNNEEQRNRWVEHFKELLNRPAPLNPPNIEAAPTDLPINLGPPTRIDRVQTKSRLYGSLWNNQLNGIHHSTSTSSTTKKHLTAWTE
;
A
#
# COMPACT_ATOMS: atom_id res chain seq x y z
N MET A 1 -22.06 12.21 -22.76
CA MET A 1 -20.61 11.87 -22.73
C MET A 1 -19.93 12.78 -21.71
N GLY A 2 -19.84 12.37 -20.44
CA GLY A 2 -19.24 13.20 -19.38
C GLY A 2 -17.86 12.68 -18.98
N HIS A 3 -16.82 13.50 -19.12
CA HIS A 3 -15.50 13.14 -18.61
C HIS A 3 -15.53 13.08 -17.08
N LYS A 4 -15.21 11.92 -16.50
CA LYS A 4 -15.05 11.78 -15.04
C LYS A 4 -13.97 12.76 -14.58
N LYS A 5 -14.31 13.65 -13.66
CA LYS A 5 -13.35 14.57 -13.05
C LYS A 5 -12.31 13.74 -12.30
N HIS A 6 -11.05 13.91 -12.66
CA HIS A 6 -9.95 13.31 -11.92
C HIS A 6 -9.82 14.06 -10.59
N HIS A 7 -10.36 13.48 -9.53
CA HIS A 7 -10.12 13.95 -8.19
C HIS A 7 -8.63 13.78 -7.89
N HIS A 8 -7.98 14.87 -7.49
CA HIS A 8 -6.64 14.80 -6.95
C HIS A 8 -6.71 14.06 -5.62
N LYS A 9 -5.69 13.27 -5.33
CA LYS A 9 -5.62 12.52 -4.08
C LYS A 9 -5.60 13.53 -2.93
N GLU A 10 -6.39 13.28 -1.90
CA GLU A 10 -6.63 14.19 -0.76
C GLU A 10 -5.35 14.66 -0.06
N TRP A 11 -4.25 13.91 -0.21
CA TRP A 11 -2.97 14.20 0.43
C TRP A 11 -2.03 15.12 -0.35
N ILE A 12 -2.35 15.52 -1.60
CA ILE A 12 -1.46 16.37 -2.40
C ILE A 12 -1.75 17.84 -2.10
N THR A 13 -0.74 18.57 -1.62
CA THR A 13 -0.84 19.99 -1.29
C THR A 13 -0.90 20.87 -2.56
N VAL A 14 -1.54 22.04 -2.47
CA VAL A 14 -1.60 23.04 -3.55
C VAL A 14 -0.20 23.41 -4.07
N ASP A 15 0.76 23.67 -3.18
CA ASP A 15 2.16 23.93 -3.53
C ASP A 15 2.79 22.83 -4.39
N THR A 16 2.42 21.57 -4.16
CA THR A 16 2.91 20.44 -4.96
C THR A 16 2.24 20.38 -6.32
N LEU A 17 0.96 20.78 -6.42
CA LEU A 17 0.26 20.93 -7.69
C LEU A 17 0.89 22.01 -8.56
N ASP A 18 1.25 23.15 -7.97
CA ASP A 18 1.92 24.24 -8.68
C ASP A 18 3.27 23.79 -9.24
N LYS A 19 4.07 23.07 -8.45
CA LYS A 19 5.34 22.46 -8.91
C LYS A 19 5.13 21.44 -10.03
N ILE A 20 4.06 20.64 -9.96
CA ILE A 20 3.70 19.70 -11.04
C ILE A 20 3.36 20.45 -12.32
N GLN A 21 2.64 21.57 -12.20
CA GLN A 21 2.29 22.41 -13.34
C GLN A 21 3.53 23.09 -13.93
N GLU A 22 4.43 23.60 -13.10
CA GLU A 22 5.71 24.16 -13.54
C GLU A 22 6.53 23.12 -14.33
N ARG A 23 6.63 21.90 -13.80
CA ARG A 23 7.29 20.78 -14.49
C ARG A 23 6.68 20.51 -15.87
N ARG A 24 5.34 20.59 -16.01
CA ARG A 24 4.66 20.43 -17.31
C ARG A 24 5.06 21.54 -18.28
N ASN A 25 5.11 22.79 -17.82
CA ASN A 25 5.53 23.92 -18.64
C ASN A 25 6.99 23.76 -19.12
N LYS A 26 7.91 23.33 -18.24
CA LYS A 26 9.30 23.03 -18.63
C LYS A 26 9.38 21.86 -19.64
N LYS A 27 8.51 20.86 -19.51
CA LYS A 27 8.41 19.75 -20.48
C LYS A 27 7.94 20.24 -21.85
N ALA A 28 6.96 21.15 -21.89
CA ALA A 28 6.48 21.75 -23.12
C ALA A 28 7.59 22.55 -23.83
N ALA A 29 8.37 23.33 -23.08
CA ALA A 29 9.53 24.06 -23.62
C ALA A 29 10.56 23.13 -24.29
N ILE A 30 10.85 21.97 -23.71
CA ILE A 30 11.75 20.97 -24.34
C ILE A 30 11.20 20.47 -25.69
N ASN A 31 9.88 20.32 -25.80
CA ASN A 31 9.24 19.83 -27.01
C ASN A 31 9.22 20.88 -28.12
N THR A 32 9.13 22.17 -27.79
CA THR A 32 9.11 23.27 -28.77
C THR A 32 10.50 23.75 -29.20
N THR A 33 11.53 23.57 -28.38
CA THR A 33 12.92 23.96 -28.73
C THR A 33 13.47 23.18 -29.94
N ARG A 34 14.00 23.91 -30.94
CA ARG A 34 14.59 23.35 -32.17
C ARG A 34 16.09 23.06 -32.03
N THR A 35 16.83 23.95 -31.39
CA THR A 35 18.30 23.87 -31.34
C THR A 35 18.78 22.86 -30.29
N ARG A 36 19.81 22.06 -30.63
CA ARG A 36 20.34 21.00 -29.74
C ARG A 36 20.89 21.55 -28.42
N ALA A 37 21.57 22.70 -28.45
CA ALA A 37 22.15 23.33 -27.26
C ALA A 37 21.07 23.84 -26.29
N GLU A 38 20.04 24.52 -26.79
CA GLU A 38 18.91 25.00 -25.99
C GLU A 38 18.11 23.85 -25.39
N LYS A 39 17.91 22.78 -26.16
CA LYS A 39 17.25 21.56 -25.70
C LYS A 39 18.02 20.89 -24.57
N ALA A 40 19.35 20.89 -24.61
CA ALA A 40 20.19 20.37 -23.53
C ALA A 40 20.00 21.21 -22.24
N LYS A 41 20.03 22.54 -22.34
CA LYS A 41 19.76 23.45 -21.20
C LYS A 41 18.36 23.24 -20.63
N ALA A 42 17.34 23.18 -21.47
CA ALA A 42 15.95 22.96 -21.04
C ALA A 42 15.76 21.60 -20.36
N ARG A 43 16.45 20.54 -20.84
CA ARG A 43 16.46 19.22 -20.18
C ARG A 43 17.10 19.26 -18.79
N ALA A 44 18.18 20.01 -18.61
CA ALA A 44 18.80 20.20 -17.30
C ALA A 44 17.83 20.84 -16.30
N VAL A 45 17.17 21.93 -16.72
CA VAL A 45 16.15 22.62 -15.90
C VAL A 45 14.98 21.70 -15.55
N TYR A 46 14.43 20.96 -16.53
CA TYR A 46 13.36 20.00 -16.26
C TYR A 46 13.77 18.91 -15.28
N THR A 47 15.02 18.45 -15.34
CA THR A 47 15.51 17.39 -14.46
C THR A 47 15.49 17.85 -13.01
N GLU A 48 15.90 19.09 -12.75
CA GLU A 48 15.91 19.64 -11.39
C GLU A 48 14.49 19.87 -10.85
N VAL A 49 13.60 20.48 -11.64
CA VAL A 49 12.19 20.65 -11.26
C VAL A 49 11.51 19.30 -11.03
N ASN A 50 11.82 18.28 -11.84
CA ASN A 50 11.29 16.93 -11.65
C ASN A 50 11.79 16.26 -10.36
N LYS A 51 13.04 16.51 -9.91
CA LYS A 51 13.51 16.06 -8.60
C LYS A 51 12.74 16.75 -7.48
N GLN A 52 12.53 18.06 -7.58
CA GLN A 52 11.79 18.83 -6.59
C GLN A 52 10.34 18.35 -6.45
N VAL A 53 9.64 18.12 -7.57
CA VAL A 53 8.29 17.52 -7.58
C VAL A 53 8.28 16.14 -6.91
N LYS A 54 9.27 15.28 -7.19
CA LYS A 54 9.36 13.97 -6.53
C LYS A 54 9.57 14.12 -5.02
N ARG A 55 10.34 15.12 -4.59
CA ARG A 55 10.61 15.39 -3.17
C ARG A 55 9.36 15.93 -2.47
N SER A 56 8.65 16.89 -3.05
CA SER A 56 7.42 17.43 -2.47
C SER A 56 6.33 16.36 -2.34
N ILE A 57 6.14 15.53 -3.36
CA ILE A 57 5.20 14.40 -3.31
C ILE A 57 5.52 13.45 -2.15
N ARG A 58 6.81 13.16 -1.89
CA ARG A 58 7.21 12.31 -0.75
C ARG A 58 6.94 12.98 0.60
N ILE A 59 7.13 14.30 0.69
CA ILE A 59 6.89 15.08 1.90
C ILE A 59 5.39 15.13 2.20
N ASP A 60 4.57 15.48 1.21
CA ASP A 60 3.10 15.52 1.33
C ASP A 60 2.54 14.17 1.77
N LYS A 61 2.99 13.08 1.12
CA LYS A 61 2.59 11.72 1.51
C LYS A 61 3.01 11.40 2.95
N ARG A 62 4.20 11.82 3.39
CA ARG A 62 4.67 11.58 4.76
C ARG A 62 3.79 12.32 5.76
N LYS A 63 3.56 13.62 5.55
CA LYS A 63 2.72 14.45 6.42
C LYS A 63 1.32 13.87 6.57
N TYR A 64 0.68 13.53 5.45
CA TYR A 64 -0.64 12.91 5.47
C TYR A 64 -0.71 11.63 6.32
N VAL A 65 0.31 10.76 6.22
CA VAL A 65 0.32 9.54 7.01
C VAL A 65 0.63 9.82 8.49
N GLU A 66 1.51 10.79 8.78
CA GLU A 66 1.77 11.26 10.16
C GLU A 66 0.50 11.84 10.79
N ASP A 67 -0.27 12.65 10.06
CA ASP A 67 -1.54 13.22 10.51
C ASP A 67 -2.59 12.12 10.80
N LEU A 68 -2.67 11.10 9.95
CA LEU A 68 -3.52 9.93 10.21
C LEU A 68 -3.09 9.17 11.47
N ALA A 69 -1.79 8.95 11.64
CA ALA A 69 -1.27 8.22 12.81
C ALA A 69 -1.40 9.00 14.12
N THR A 70 -1.35 10.33 14.09
CA THR A 70 -1.63 11.16 15.26
C THR A 70 -3.12 11.20 15.59
N THR A 71 -3.99 11.16 14.59
CA THR A 71 -5.44 11.01 14.77
C THR A 71 -5.78 9.65 15.37
N GLU A 72 -5.16 8.57 14.87
CA GLU A 72 -5.30 7.21 15.39
C GLU A 72 -4.91 7.10 16.88
N GLU A 73 -3.87 7.82 17.31
CA GLU A 73 -3.40 7.79 18.69
C GLU A 73 -4.35 8.50 19.67
N LYS A 74 -5.16 9.44 19.18
CA LYS A 74 -6.15 10.20 19.97
C LYS A 74 -7.51 9.50 20.03
N ALA A 75 -7.93 8.83 18.96
CA ALA A 75 -9.25 8.21 18.82
C ALA A 75 -9.66 7.22 19.96
N PRO A 76 -8.78 6.39 20.54
CA PRO A 76 -9.14 5.51 21.66
C PRO A 76 -9.57 6.26 22.92
N ARG A 77 -9.13 7.53 23.10
CA ARG A 77 -9.54 8.38 24.23
C ARG A 77 -10.95 8.92 24.06
N GLU A 78 -11.47 8.94 22.84
CA GLU A 78 -12.77 9.52 22.46
C GLU A 78 -13.83 8.45 22.19
N GLY A 79 -13.48 7.15 22.27
CA GLY A 79 -14.43 6.05 22.03
C GLY A 79 -14.82 5.86 20.55
N ASN A 80 -14.17 6.55 19.61
CA ASN A 80 -14.49 6.52 18.18
C ASN A 80 -13.87 5.31 17.46
N ILE A 81 -14.34 4.10 17.78
CA ILE A 81 -13.88 2.83 17.20
C ILE A 81 -14.06 2.79 15.66
N ARG A 82 -15.10 3.47 15.15
CA ARG A 82 -15.38 3.53 13.70
C ARG A 82 -14.30 4.30 12.94
N GLU A 83 -13.85 5.44 13.47
CA GLU A 83 -12.80 6.25 12.85
C GLU A 83 -11.45 5.52 12.88
N LEU A 84 -11.16 4.81 13.97
CA LEU A 84 -9.98 3.94 14.07
C LEU A 84 -9.97 2.93 12.93
N TYR A 85 -11.07 2.21 12.69
CA TYR A 85 -11.18 1.24 11.60
C TYR A 85 -10.99 1.88 10.22
N ASP A 86 -11.62 3.03 9.98
CA ASP A 86 -11.50 3.74 8.70
C ASP A 86 -10.06 4.24 8.45
N ILE A 87 -9.36 4.73 9.47
CA ILE A 87 -7.95 5.12 9.39
C ILE A 87 -7.06 3.90 9.11
N THR A 88 -7.21 2.81 9.87
CA THR A 88 -6.44 1.58 9.65
C THR A 88 -6.68 1.00 8.25
N LYS A 89 -7.93 1.07 7.75
CA LYS A 89 -8.29 0.66 6.39
C LYS A 89 -7.66 1.55 5.33
N LYS A 90 -7.60 2.87 5.54
CA LYS A 90 -6.90 3.81 4.66
C LYS A 90 -5.39 3.58 4.65
N LEU A 91 -4.78 3.30 5.81
CA LEU A 91 -3.34 3.08 5.98
C LEU A 91 -2.85 1.75 5.41
N SER A 92 -3.60 0.67 5.61
CA SER A 92 -3.24 -0.67 5.14
C SER A 92 -3.22 -0.82 3.62
N GLY A 93 -3.84 0.13 2.89
CA GLY A 93 -3.91 0.13 1.43
C GLY A 93 -4.68 -1.07 0.89
N ASN A 94 -4.92 -1.08 -0.43
CA ASN A 94 -5.56 -2.21 -1.09
C ASN A 94 -4.56 -3.35 -1.28
N HIS A 95 -4.30 -4.13 -0.23
CA HIS A 95 -3.63 -5.41 -0.39
C HIS A 95 -4.63 -6.40 -1.00
N ARG A 96 -4.51 -6.69 -2.30
CA ARG A 96 -5.15 -7.88 -2.88
C ARG A 96 -4.49 -9.08 -2.22
N LYS A 97 -5.13 -9.63 -1.19
CA LYS A 97 -4.79 -10.97 -0.74
C LYS A 97 -5.06 -11.89 -1.94
N PRO A 98 -4.06 -12.60 -2.48
CA PRO A 98 -4.39 -13.74 -3.32
C PRO A 98 -5.28 -14.65 -2.48
N GLU A 99 -6.42 -15.08 -3.02
CA GLU A 99 -7.19 -16.15 -2.40
C GLU A 99 -6.24 -17.33 -2.23
N ARG A 100 -5.89 -17.62 -0.97
CA ARG A 100 -5.07 -18.78 -0.66
C ARG A 100 -5.96 -19.98 -0.93
N PRO A 101 -5.63 -20.82 -1.91
CA PRO A 101 -6.46 -21.97 -2.20
C PRO A 101 -6.47 -22.89 -0.98
N LEU A 102 -7.63 -23.10 -0.37
CA LEU A 102 -7.79 -23.99 0.78
C LEU A 102 -7.82 -25.44 0.27
N LYS A 103 -7.10 -26.36 0.91
CA LYS A 103 -7.16 -27.79 0.57
C LYS A 103 -8.30 -28.46 1.34
N ARG A 104 -9.13 -29.27 0.67
CA ARG A 104 -10.09 -30.17 1.34
C ARG A 104 -9.35 -31.34 2.00
N LYS A 105 -10.06 -32.15 2.79
CA LYS A 105 -9.50 -33.32 3.49
C LYS A 105 -8.85 -34.32 2.54
N GLU A 106 -9.30 -34.38 1.28
CA GLU A 106 -8.78 -35.26 0.24
C GLU A 106 -7.55 -34.68 -0.51
N GLY A 107 -6.98 -33.57 -0.02
CA GLY A 107 -5.79 -32.93 -0.62
C GLY A 107 -6.05 -32.08 -1.88
N LYS A 108 -7.27 -32.08 -2.40
CA LYS A 108 -7.68 -31.28 -3.57
C LYS A 108 -7.83 -29.80 -3.22
N VAL A 109 -7.33 -28.95 -4.11
CA VAL A 109 -7.28 -27.49 -3.95
C VAL A 109 -8.63 -26.86 -4.31
N ILE A 110 -9.19 -26.04 -3.42
CA ILE A 110 -10.44 -25.30 -3.63
C ILE A 110 -10.14 -23.88 -4.11
N THR A 111 -10.64 -23.54 -5.28
CA THR A 111 -10.54 -22.20 -5.87
C THR A 111 -11.85 -21.39 -5.79
N ASN A 112 -12.99 -22.03 -5.52
CA ASN A 112 -14.30 -21.37 -5.44
C ASN A 112 -14.63 -20.86 -4.01
N ASN A 113 -15.10 -19.62 -3.87
CA ASN A 113 -15.48 -18.97 -2.61
C ASN A 113 -16.57 -19.71 -1.83
N GLU A 114 -17.60 -20.23 -2.51
CA GLU A 114 -18.72 -20.92 -1.86
C GLU A 114 -18.25 -22.25 -1.25
N GLU A 115 -17.42 -22.97 -1.99
CA GLU A 115 -16.78 -24.20 -1.53
C GLU A 115 -15.83 -23.98 -0.35
N GLN A 116 -15.10 -22.85 -0.33
CA GLN A 116 -14.27 -22.47 0.81
C GLN A 116 -15.13 -22.25 2.06
N ARG A 117 -16.28 -21.56 1.95
CA ARG A 117 -17.22 -21.38 3.07
C ARG A 117 -17.75 -22.72 3.59
N ASN A 118 -18.14 -23.61 2.69
CA ASN A 118 -18.63 -24.94 3.08
C ASN A 118 -17.55 -25.75 3.82
N ARG A 119 -16.29 -25.70 3.37
CA ARG A 119 -15.16 -26.33 4.07
C ARG A 119 -14.93 -25.76 5.46
N TRP A 120 -15.09 -24.44 5.63
CA TRP A 120 -15.04 -23.78 6.95
C TRP A 120 -16.16 -24.26 7.87
N VAL A 121 -17.39 -24.32 7.36
CA VAL A 121 -18.56 -24.81 8.12
C VAL A 121 -18.33 -26.25 8.58
N GLU A 122 -17.83 -27.13 7.72
CA GLU A 122 -17.50 -28.51 8.10
C GLU A 122 -16.41 -28.58 9.18
N HIS A 123 -15.33 -27.81 9.03
CA HIS A 123 -14.22 -27.80 9.98
C HIS A 123 -14.68 -27.35 11.38
N PHE A 124 -15.46 -26.26 11.45
CA PHE A 124 -16.00 -25.78 12.72
C PHE A 124 -17.04 -26.73 13.30
N LYS A 125 -17.87 -27.39 12.47
CA LYS A 125 -18.82 -28.39 12.96
C LYS A 125 -18.11 -29.58 13.62
N GLU A 126 -17.03 -30.07 13.03
CA GLU A 126 -16.24 -31.17 13.57
C GLU A 126 -15.50 -30.79 14.87
N LEU A 127 -15.01 -29.55 14.94
CA LEU A 127 -14.22 -29.07 16.09
C LEU A 127 -15.10 -28.69 17.28
N LEU A 128 -16.24 -28.03 17.03
CA LEU A 128 -17.12 -27.50 18.08
C LEU A 128 -18.21 -28.49 18.54
N ASN A 129 -18.59 -29.46 17.71
CA ASN A 129 -19.62 -30.46 18.07
C ASN A 129 -19.03 -31.85 18.35
N ARG A 130 -17.75 -31.92 18.74
CA ARG A 130 -17.14 -33.19 19.12
C ARG A 130 -17.81 -33.70 20.42
N PRO A 131 -18.33 -34.93 20.45
CA PRO A 131 -18.86 -35.50 21.69
C PRO A 131 -17.76 -35.57 22.74
N ALA A 132 -18.14 -35.43 24.01
CA ALA A 132 -17.20 -35.49 25.11
C ALA A 132 -16.38 -36.80 25.02
N PRO A 133 -15.05 -36.74 25.08
CA PRO A 133 -14.23 -37.94 25.01
C PRO A 133 -14.59 -38.88 26.18
N LEU A 134 -14.72 -40.18 25.91
CA LEU A 134 -15.11 -41.20 26.90
C LEU A 134 -14.14 -41.26 28.09
N ASN A 135 -12.89 -40.89 27.86
CA ASN A 135 -11.88 -40.76 28.90
C ASN A 135 -11.58 -39.26 29.06
N PRO A 136 -11.86 -38.66 30.24
CA PRO A 136 -11.39 -37.30 30.50
C PRO A 136 -9.85 -37.29 30.40
N PRO A 137 -9.25 -36.38 29.63
CA PRO A 137 -7.81 -36.21 29.63
C PRO A 137 -7.34 -35.91 31.06
N ASN A 138 -6.37 -36.66 31.57
CA ASN A 138 -5.68 -36.31 32.81
C ASN A 138 -4.78 -35.10 32.50
N ILE A 139 -5.32 -33.89 32.70
CA ILE A 139 -4.59 -32.64 32.50
C ILE A 139 -3.81 -32.39 33.79
N GLU A 140 -2.52 -32.74 33.78
CA GLU A 140 -1.60 -32.27 34.82
C GLU A 140 -1.59 -30.74 34.79
N ALA A 141 -1.76 -30.12 35.96
CA ALA A 141 -1.78 -28.66 36.08
C ALA A 141 -0.49 -28.09 35.50
N ALA A 142 -0.62 -27.25 34.47
CA ALA A 142 0.51 -26.60 33.85
C ALA A 142 1.28 -25.80 34.91
N PRO A 143 2.61 -25.98 35.05
CA PRO A 143 3.40 -25.18 35.95
C PRO A 143 3.44 -23.73 35.46
N THR A 144 2.68 -22.87 36.16
CA THR A 144 2.76 -21.41 36.18
C THR A 144 2.47 -20.66 34.87
N ASP A 145 1.79 -19.53 35.02
CA ASP A 145 1.55 -18.54 33.97
C ASP A 145 2.86 -18.17 33.26
N LEU A 146 2.91 -18.40 31.95
CA LEU A 146 3.96 -17.84 31.11
C LEU A 146 3.95 -16.32 31.31
N PRO A 147 5.13 -15.67 31.45
CA PRO A 147 5.22 -14.21 31.57
C PRO A 147 4.90 -13.55 30.22
N ILE A 148 3.65 -13.68 29.79
CA ILE A 148 3.08 -13.00 28.64
C ILE A 148 2.60 -11.66 29.16
N ASN A 149 3.22 -10.59 28.67
CA ASN A 149 2.79 -9.25 28.99
C ASN A 149 1.40 -9.00 28.40
N LEU A 150 0.35 -9.17 29.21
CA LEU A 150 -1.03 -8.84 28.89
C LEU A 150 -1.33 -7.35 29.04
N GLY A 151 -0.32 -6.54 29.41
CA GLY A 151 -0.44 -5.10 29.55
C GLY A 151 -0.63 -4.39 28.19
N PRO A 152 -1.14 -3.15 28.21
CA PRO A 152 -1.24 -2.34 27.00
C PRO A 152 0.13 -2.20 26.33
N PRO A 153 0.22 -2.28 24.99
CA PRO A 153 1.50 -2.23 24.28
C PRO A 153 2.27 -0.96 24.65
N THR A 154 3.55 -1.12 24.95
CA THR A 154 4.39 0.01 25.38
C THR A 154 4.60 0.98 24.22
N ARG A 155 4.98 2.22 24.52
CA ARG A 155 5.29 3.24 23.50
C ARG A 155 6.34 2.74 22.49
N ILE A 156 7.28 1.90 22.92
CA ILE A 156 8.34 1.32 22.09
C ILE A 156 7.74 0.30 21.09
N ASP A 157 6.86 -0.58 21.53
CA ASP A 157 6.18 -1.57 20.68
C ASP A 157 5.32 -0.89 19.59
N ARG A 158 4.66 0.21 19.96
CA ARG A 158 3.87 1.03 19.04
C ARG A 158 4.75 1.69 18.00
N VAL A 159 5.90 2.25 18.40
CA VAL A 159 6.87 2.88 17.48
C VAL A 159 7.51 1.86 16.54
N GLN A 160 7.89 0.67 17.02
CA GLN A 160 8.43 -0.40 16.16
C GLN A 160 7.40 -0.94 15.17
N THR A 161 6.15 -1.14 15.61
CA THR A 161 5.05 -1.58 14.73
C THR A 161 4.74 -0.53 13.68
N LYS A 162 4.65 0.75 14.09
CA LYS A 162 4.58 1.90 13.18
C LYS A 162 5.72 1.81 12.15
N SER A 163 6.98 1.72 12.58
CA SER A 163 8.15 1.65 11.69
C SER A 163 8.11 0.49 10.69
N ARG A 164 7.66 -0.71 11.10
CA ARG A 164 7.48 -1.88 10.19
C ARG A 164 6.36 -1.66 9.16
N LEU A 165 5.25 -1.04 9.56
CA LEU A 165 4.16 -0.65 8.65
C LEU A 165 4.61 0.46 7.68
N TYR A 166 5.36 1.45 8.17
CA TYR A 166 5.95 2.51 7.35
C TYR A 166 6.98 1.98 6.35
N GLY A 167 7.87 1.07 6.78
CA GLY A 167 8.89 0.44 5.91
C GLY A 167 8.27 -0.38 4.78
N SER A 168 7.22 -1.15 5.06
CA SER A 168 6.49 -1.91 4.03
C SER A 168 5.68 -1.03 3.06
N LEU A 169 5.18 0.12 3.52
CA LEU A 169 4.55 1.15 2.67
C LEU A 169 5.57 1.93 1.81
N TRP A 170 6.82 2.05 2.25
CA TRP A 170 7.92 2.67 1.52
C TRP A 170 8.51 1.76 0.42
N ASN A 171 8.54 0.45 0.66
CA ASN A 171 9.15 -0.54 -0.24
C ASN A 171 8.22 -1.01 -1.38
N ASN A 172 6.92 -0.73 -1.30
CA ASN A 172 6.03 -0.85 -2.46
C ASN A 172 6.24 0.35 -3.39
N GLN A 173 7.29 0.20 -4.20
CA GLN A 173 7.57 0.79 -5.50
C GLN A 173 6.47 1.74 -6.00
N LEU A 174 6.88 2.94 -6.42
CA LEU A 174 6.12 3.99 -7.09
C LEU A 174 5.43 3.55 -8.42
N ASN A 175 4.97 2.31 -8.54
CA ASN A 175 4.24 1.71 -9.66
C ASN A 175 2.83 2.31 -9.86
N GLY A 176 2.41 3.23 -8.99
CA GLY A 176 1.08 3.84 -9.03
C GLY A 176 1.03 5.24 -9.63
N ILE A 177 2.12 5.81 -10.15
CA ILE A 177 2.12 7.11 -10.83
C ILE A 177 2.59 6.94 -12.28
N HIS A 178 2.05 5.93 -12.96
CA HIS A 178 2.14 5.84 -14.42
C HIS A 178 1.05 6.62 -15.14
N HIS A 179 -0.03 7.07 -14.49
CA HIS A 179 -1.13 7.79 -15.17
C HIS A 179 -0.94 9.32 -15.26
N SER A 180 0.31 9.79 -15.17
CA SER A 180 0.71 10.99 -15.92
C SER A 180 1.59 10.57 -17.10
N THR A 181 1.22 9.48 -17.76
CA THR A 181 1.72 9.06 -19.07
C THR A 181 1.26 10.10 -20.08
N SER A 182 2.12 11.08 -20.34
CA SER A 182 2.21 11.64 -21.68
C SER A 182 2.67 10.50 -22.57
N THR A 183 1.77 9.93 -23.35
CA THR A 183 2.05 8.96 -24.41
C THR A 183 3.12 9.57 -25.31
N SER A 184 4.35 9.04 -25.26
CA SER A 184 5.35 9.29 -26.28
C SER A 184 5.52 8.01 -27.07
N SER A 185 4.87 7.93 -28.23
CA SER A 185 5.08 6.90 -29.22
C SER A 185 6.54 6.95 -29.69
N THR A 186 7.39 6.07 -29.15
CA THR A 186 8.74 5.89 -29.65
C THR A 186 8.73 4.69 -30.59
N THR A 187 8.73 4.97 -31.89
CA THR A 187 8.88 4.01 -32.97
C THR A 187 10.13 3.15 -32.76
N LYS A 188 9.96 1.82 -32.72
CA LYS A 188 11.04 0.82 -32.76
C LYS A 188 11.84 1.00 -34.05
N LYS A 189 13.14 1.22 -33.95
CA LYS A 189 14.09 0.90 -35.03
C LYS A 189 14.95 -0.26 -34.54
N HIS A 190 14.74 -1.41 -35.15
CA HIS A 190 15.65 -2.54 -35.08
C HIS A 190 16.95 -2.16 -35.81
N LEU A 191 18.10 -2.45 -35.21
CA LEU A 191 19.38 -2.51 -35.91
C LEU A 191 20.03 -3.84 -35.55
N THR A 192 19.99 -4.74 -36.52
CA THR A 192 20.78 -5.97 -36.61
C THR A 192 22.24 -5.60 -36.86
N ALA A 193 23.16 -6.08 -36.03
CA ALA A 193 24.58 -6.10 -36.35
C ALA A 193 24.95 -7.53 -36.76
N TRP A 194 25.34 -7.69 -38.02
CA TRP A 194 26.02 -8.88 -38.53
C TRP A 194 27.51 -8.77 -38.20
N THR A 195 28.10 -9.89 -37.79
CA THR A 195 29.53 -10.10 -37.55
C THR A 195 30.21 -10.59 -38.82
N GLU A 196 31.39 -10.07 -39.12
CA GLU A 196 32.49 -10.80 -39.79
C GLU A 196 33.72 -10.71 -38.88
#